data_AF-A0A925PI47-F1
#
_entry.id   AF-A0A925PI47-F1
#
_cell.length_a   1.000
_cell.length_b   1.000
_cell.length_c   1.000
_cell.angle_alpha   90.00
_cell.angle_beta   90.00
_cell.angle_gamma   90.00
#
_symmetry.space_group_name_H-M   'P 1'
#
loop_
_entity.id
_entity.type
_entity.pdbx_description
1 polymer ?
#
loop_
_entity_poly.entity_id
_entity_poly.type
_entity_poly.pdbx_seq_one_letter_code
_entity_poly.pdbx_strand_id
1 'polypeptide(L)'
;MQELLYASGMAFVIALVIGPLVIPVLRRFRFGQSIRQEGPERHYAKAGTPTMGGIIILIALVVPVLVYGGKGNEIWLALFITLGHG
;
A
#
# COMPACT_ATOMS: atom_id res chain seq x y z
N MET A 1 -14.50 17.94 -9.56
CA MET A 1 -13.22 17.73 -10.29
C MET A 1 -12.02 18.19 -9.48
N GLN A 2 -12.01 19.41 -8.93
CA GLN A 2 -10.89 19.90 -8.11
C GLN A 2 -10.59 19.01 -6.88
N GLU A 3 -11.61 18.59 -6.13
CA GLU A 3 -11.46 17.66 -5.00
C GLU A 3 -10.77 16.34 -5.38
N LEU A 4 -11.07 15.80 -6.57
CA LEU A 4 -10.46 14.57 -7.05
C LEU A 4 -8.97 14.76 -7.36
N LEU A 5 -8.59 15.92 -7.92
CA LEU A 5 -7.19 16.25 -8.17
C LEU A 5 -6.41 16.40 -6.87
N TYR A 6 -6.99 17.07 -5.87
CA TYR A 6 -6.36 17.22 -4.56
C TYR A 6 -6.24 15.90 -3.81
N ALA A 7 -7.28 15.07 -3.80
CA ALA A 7 -7.24 13.75 -3.19
C ALA A 7 -6.18 12.85 -3.85
N SER A 8 -6.10 12.86 -5.18
CA SER A 8 -5.12 12.07 -5.94
C SER A 8 -3.68 12.56 -5.71
N GLY A 9 -3.47 13.88 -5.67
CA GLY A 9 -2.17 14.48 -5.34
C GLY A 9 -1.73 14.15 -3.91
N MET A 10 -2.65 14.21 -2.94
CA MET A 10 -2.40 13.82 -1.56
C MET A 10 -2.03 12.35 -1.45
N ALA A 11 -2.78 11.45 -2.11
CA ALA A 11 -2.49 10.02 -2.15
C ALA A 11 -1.07 9.74 -2.67
N PHE A 12 -0.70 10.41 -3.76
CA PHE A 12 0.62 10.28 -4.37
C PHE A 12 1.76 10.71 -3.42
N VAL A 13 1.61 11.87 -2.78
CA VAL A 13 2.61 12.37 -1.83
C VAL A 13 2.73 11.43 -0.62
N ILE A 14 1.60 10.95 -0.08
CA ILE A 14 1.60 10.00 1.03
C ILE A 14 2.32 8.71 0.64
N ALA A 15 2.03 8.14 -0.54
CA ALA A 15 2.70 6.93 -1.00
C ALA A 15 4.22 7.11 -1.14
N LEU A 16 4.68 8.25 -1.67
CA LEU A 16 6.09 8.57 -1.80
C LEU A 16 6.82 8.70 -0.46
N VAL A 17 6.17 9.30 0.55
CA VAL A 17 6.77 9.50 1.87
C VAL A 17 6.73 8.23 2.70
N ILE A 18 5.61 7.50 2.68
CA ILE A 18 5.41 6.31 3.49
C ILE A 18 6.20 5.12 2.96
N GLY A 19 6.36 5.00 1.64
CA GLY A 19 7.14 3.93 1.00
C GLY A 19 8.50 3.66 1.68
N PRO A 20 9.45 4.62 1.69
CA PRO A 20 10.77 4.42 2.29
C PRO A 20 10.74 4.18 3.81
N LEU A 21 9.69 4.62 4.52
CA LEU A 21 9.52 4.39 5.95
C LEU A 21 9.01 2.97 6.26
N VAL A 22 8.06 2.48 5.47
CA VAL A 22 7.38 1.20 5.70
C VAL A 22 8.13 0.02 5.08
N ILE A 23 8.79 0.19 3.94
CA ILE A 23 9.61 -0.86 3.29
C ILE A 23 10.63 -1.53 4.24
N PRO A 24 11.48 -0.80 5.01
CA PRO A 24 12.44 -1.44 5.90
C PRO A 24 11.76 -2.18 7.06
N VAL A 25 10.62 -1.68 7.53
CA VAL A 25 9.79 -2.33 8.56
C VAL A 25 9.22 -3.65 8.02
N LEU A 26 8.62 -3.63 6.84
CA LEU A 26 8.08 -4.83 6.17
C LEU A 26 9.18 -5.86 5.86
N ARG A 27 10.38 -5.40 5.46
CA ARG A 27 11.54 -6.27 5.26
C ARG A 27 11.97 -6.95 6.57
N ARG A 28 11.88 -6.25 7.71
CA ARG A 28 12.20 -6.79 9.05
C ARG A 28 11.18 -7.82 9.52
N PHE A 29 9.89 -7.64 9.19
CA PHE A 29 8.85 -8.62 9.52
C PHE A 29 8.94 -9.92 8.71
N ARG A 30 9.89 -10.04 7.77
CA ARG A 30 10.25 -11.29 7.07
C ARG A 30 9.02 -12.05 6.56
N PHE A 31 8.06 -11.36 5.93
CA PHE A 31 7.21 -11.96 4.89
C PHE A 31 8.03 -12.26 3.63
N GLY A 32 9.25 -12.77 3.81
CA GLY A 32 10.15 -13.14 2.75
C GLY A 32 9.63 -14.44 2.19
N GLN A 33 9.18 -14.40 0.93
CA GLN A 33 8.86 -15.61 0.19
C GLN A 33 9.99 -16.62 0.39
N SER A 34 9.62 -17.85 0.79
CA SER A 34 10.58 -18.96 0.81
C SER A 34 11.14 -19.10 -0.60
N ILE A 35 12.41 -18.78 -0.78
CA ILE A 35 13.06 -18.88 -2.07
C ILE A 35 13.41 -20.34 -2.24
N ARG A 36 12.79 -20.98 -3.23
CA ARG A 36 13.07 -22.36 -3.56
C ARG A 36 14.53 -22.47 -4.01
N GLN A 37 15.32 -23.30 -3.32
CA GLN A 37 16.77 -23.38 -3.50
C GLN A 37 17.22 -23.90 -4.87
N GLU A 38 16.30 -24.42 -5.69
CA GLU A 38 16.57 -25.02 -7.00
C GLU A 38 16.55 -24.01 -8.18
N GLY A 39 16.34 -22.72 -7.93
CA GLY A 39 16.21 -21.71 -8.99
C GLY A 39 17.55 -21.13 -9.49
N PRO A 40 17.62 -20.63 -10.75
CA PRO A 40 18.82 -19.99 -11.29
C PRO A 40 19.26 -18.76 -10.47
N GLU A 41 20.58 -18.51 -10.37
CA GLU A 41 21.17 -17.46 -9.52
C GLU A 41 20.54 -16.07 -9.65
N ARG A 42 20.07 -15.70 -10.86
CA ARG A 42 19.40 -14.41 -11.12
C ARG A 42 18.09 -14.23 -10.37
N HIS A 43 17.44 -15.30 -9.89
CA HIS A 43 16.23 -15.21 -9.08
C HIS A 43 16.49 -14.82 -7.63
N TYR A 44 17.71 -15.01 -7.11
CA TYR A 44 18.09 -14.58 -5.76
C TYR A 44 18.22 -13.05 -5.65
N ALA A 45 18.37 -12.32 -6.76
CA ALA A 45 18.40 -10.84 -6.73
C ALA A 45 17.06 -10.22 -6.27
N LYS A 46 15.94 -10.96 -6.40
CA LYS A 46 14.62 -10.52 -5.90
C LYS A 46 14.39 -10.90 -4.43
N ALA A 47 15.33 -11.64 -3.82
CA ALA A 47 15.27 -12.05 -2.43
C ALA A 47 15.19 -10.86 -1.49
N GLY A 48 14.12 -10.79 -0.69
CA GLY A 48 13.96 -9.71 0.29
C GLY A 48 13.27 -8.45 -0.22
N THR A 49 12.66 -8.50 -1.41
CA THR A 49 11.62 -7.52 -1.80
C THR A 49 10.35 -7.85 -1.02
N PRO A 50 9.85 -6.96 -0.15
CA PRO A 50 8.63 -7.22 0.61
C PRO A 50 7.43 -7.32 -0.34
N THR A 51 6.67 -8.41 -0.26
CA THR A 51 5.45 -8.64 -1.07
C THR A 51 4.24 -7.86 -0.58
N MET A 52 4.36 -7.12 0.52
CA MET A 52 3.28 -6.37 1.17
C MET A 52 3.20 -4.89 0.76
N GLY A 53 3.48 -4.60 -0.53
CA GLY A 53 3.36 -3.24 -1.06
C GLY A 53 1.94 -2.66 -0.99
N GLY A 54 0.92 -3.55 -0.96
CA GLY A 54 -0.49 -3.17 -0.84
C GLY A 54 -0.80 -2.33 0.40
N ILE A 55 -0.09 -2.54 1.51
CA ILE A 55 -0.27 -1.75 2.74
C ILE A 55 0.02 -0.26 2.49
N ILE A 56 1.04 0.06 1.70
CA ILE A 56 1.38 1.45 1.38
C ILE A 56 0.25 2.09 0.57
N ILE A 57 -0.33 1.34 -0.37
CA ILE A 57 -1.47 1.80 -1.18
C ILE A 57 -2.72 1.99 -0.33
N LEU A 58 -3.03 1.07 0.58
CA LEU A 58 -4.19 1.20 1.48
C LEU A 58 -4.07 2.44 2.36
N ILE A 59 -2.90 2.70 2.93
CA ILE A 59 -2.68 3.92 3.75
C ILE A 59 -2.82 5.18 2.89
N ALA A 60 -2.22 5.17 1.68
CA ALA A 60 -2.31 6.29 0.74
C ALA A 60 -3.72 6.53 0.20
N LEU A 61 -4.59 5.52 0.20
CA LEU A 61 -5.99 5.61 -0.21
C LEU A 61 -6.89 6.12 0.92
N VAL A 62 -6.76 5.57 2.13
CA VAL A 62 -7.68 5.85 3.24
C VAL A 62 -7.62 7.33 3.63
N VAL A 63 -6.42 7.91 3.73
CA VAL A 63 -6.26 9.28 4.23
C VAL A 63 -6.98 10.30 3.33
N PRO A 64 -6.78 10.33 2.00
CA PRO A 64 -7.52 11.24 1.13
C PRO A 64 -9.02 10.96 1.09
N VAL A 65 -9.47 9.70 1.17
CA VAL A 65 -10.90 9.37 1.22
C VAL A 65 -11.56 9.92 2.48
N LEU A 66 -10.88 9.89 3.63
CA LEU A 66 -11.41 10.49 4.86
C LEU A 66 -11.50 12.02 4.80
N VAL A 67 -10.61 12.67 4.05
CA VAL A 67 -10.58 14.13 3.90
C VAL A 67 -11.58 14.62 2.84
N TYR A 68 -11.63 13.95 1.69
CA TYR A 68 -12.33 14.41 0.48
C TYR A 68 -13.51 13.53 0.06
N GLY A 69 -13.60 12.30 0.55
CA GLY A 69 -14.54 11.28 0.08
C GLY A 69 -15.99 11.49 0.50
N GLY A 70 -16.31 12.51 1.31
CA GLY A 70 -17.66 12.71 1.86
C GLY A 70 -17.98 11.76 3.03
N LYS A 71 -19.20 11.85 3.58
CA LYS A 71 -19.63 11.10 4.77
C LYS A 71 -20.81 10.15 4.52
N GLY A 72 -21.12 9.85 3.27
CA GLY A 72 -22.18 8.91 2.91
C GLY A 72 -21.88 7.49 3.43
N ASN A 73 -22.93 6.73 3.75
CA ASN A 73 -22.78 5.35 4.22
C ASN A 73 -22.10 4.45 3.18
N GLU A 74 -22.21 4.80 1.90
CA GLU A 74 -21.59 4.10 0.78
C GLU A 74 -20.06 4.16 0.84
N ILE A 75 -19.50 5.31 1.26
CA ILE A 75 -18.04 5.49 1.40
C ILE A 75 -17.51 4.66 2.55
N TRP A 76 -18.24 4.63 3.67
CA TRP A 76 -17.87 3.79 4.82
C TRP A 76 -17.94 2.30 4.49
N LEU A 77 -18.96 1.86 3.75
CA LEU A 77 -19.07 0.50 3.24
C LEU A 77 -17.92 0.17 2.28
N ALA A 78 -17.59 1.07 1.35
CA ALA A 78 -16.48 0.88 0.42
C ALA A 78 -15.13 0.78 1.17
N LEU A 79 -14.88 1.64 2.15
CA LEU A 79 -13.68 1.57 2.99
C LEU A 79 -13.62 0.26 3.78
N PHE A 80 -14.73 -0.18 4.36
CA PHE A 80 -14.80 -1.43 5.11
C PHE A 80 -14.45 -2.65 4.23
N ILE A 81 -15.04 -2.74 3.04
CA ILE A 81 -14.77 -3.84 2.10
C ILE A 81 -13.30 -3.79 1.63
N THR A 82 -12.81 -2.59 1.29
CA THR A 82 -11.43 -2.39 0.79
C THR A 82 -10.39 -2.76 1.84
N LEU A 83 -10.60 -2.39 3.11
CA LEU A 83 -9.69 -2.72 4.20
C LEU A 83 -9.83 -4.16 4.68
N GLY A 84 -11.01 -4.75 4.57
CA GLY A 84 -11.26 -6.14 4.99
C GLY A 84 -10.76 -7.20 4.00
N HIS A 85 -10.61 -6.85 2.71
CA HIS A 85 -10.10 -7.75 1.66
C HIS A 85 -8.70 -7.37 1.13
N GLY A 86 -8.16 -6.23 1.55
CA GLY A 86 -6.88 -5.68 1.09
C GLY A 86 -5.64 -6.31 1.69
#